data_AF-A0A947FSS3-F1
#
_entry.id   AF-A0A947FSS3-F1
#
_cell.length_a   1.000
_cell.length_b   1.000
_cell.length_c   1.000
_cell.angle_alpha   90.00
_cell.angle_beta   90.00
_cell.angle_gamma   90.00
#
_symmetry.space_group_name_H-M   'P 1'
#
loop_
_entity.id
_entity.type
_entity.pdbx_description
1 polymer ?
#
loop_
_entity_poly.entity_id
_entity_poly.type
_entity_poly.pdbx_seq_one_letter_code
_entity_poly.pdbx_strand_id
1 'polypeptide(L)'
;YQKGSLQLAADIDLTRNEPLSTERPTQELAVGAEWAFSSPVKVRAGFRYDIQGNRDSIVSLGVGTQWRRLVFDIAYAASRDARAAALQFGIAF
;
A
#
# COMPACT_ATOMS: atom_id res chain seq x y z
N TYR A 1 1.64 1.15 -14.59
CA TYR A 1 2.71 1.47 -15.55
C TYR A 1 4.03 0.92 -15.04
N GLN A 2 4.86 0.31 -15.89
CA GLN A 2 6.16 -0.24 -15.48
C GLN A 2 7.24 0.16 -16.49
N LYS A 3 8.37 0.66 -15.99
CA LYS A 3 9.55 1.02 -16.78
C LYS A 3 10.83 0.71 -16.01
N GLY A 4 11.57 -0.30 -16.48
CA GLY A 4 12.79 -0.76 -15.83
C GLY A 4 12.54 -1.14 -14.37
N SER A 5 13.24 -0.48 -13.46
CA SER A 5 13.13 -0.69 -12.01
C SER A 5 11.96 0.02 -11.33
N LEU A 6 11.19 0.84 -12.06
CA LEU A 6 10.08 1.61 -11.50
C LEU A 6 8.74 1.03 -11.95
N GLN A 7 7.84 0.83 -11.00
CA GLN A 7 6.45 0.47 -11.22
C GLN A 7 5.55 1.50 -10.51
N LEU A 8 4.52 1.95 -11.22
CA LEU A 8 3.49 2.83 -10.72
C LEU A 8 2.14 2.12 -10.83
N ALA A 9 1.35 2.19 -9.78
CA ALA A 9 0.01 1.65 -9.69
C ALA A 9 -0.96 2.75 -9.27
N ALA A 10 -2.17 2.69 -9.81
CA ALA A 10 -3.29 3.50 -9.37
C ALA A 10 -4.51 2.61 -9.38
N ASP A 11 -5.29 2.67 -8.32
CA ASP A 11 -6.51 1.93 -8.11
C ASP A 11 -7.61 2.92 -7.71
N ILE A 12 -8.81 2.67 -8.21
CA ILE A 12 -10.00 3.45 -7.87
C ILE A 12 -11.14 2.48 -7.65
N ASP A 13 -11.59 2.40 -6.40
CA ASP A 13 -12.77 1.64 -6.08
C ASP A 13 -13.98 2.45 -6.54
N LEU A 14 -14.64 1.99 -7.59
CA LEU A 14 -15.84 2.63 -8.15
C LEU A 14 -17.13 2.19 -7.45
N THR A 15 -17.10 1.04 -6.78
CA THR A 15 -18.25 0.52 -6.04
C THR A 15 -18.24 1.12 -4.64
N ARG A 16 -19.28 1.89 -4.34
CA ARG A 16 -19.55 2.37 -2.99
C ARG A 16 -19.67 1.17 -2.06
N ASN A 17 -18.86 1.14 -1.00
CA ASN A 17 -18.94 0.04 -0.05
C ASN A 17 -20.30 0.12 0.66
N GLU A 18 -21.14 -0.92 0.52
CA GLU A 18 -22.43 -1.03 1.18
C GLU A 18 -22.21 -1.58 2.60
N PRO A 19 -22.42 -0.75 3.63
CA PRO A 19 -22.14 -1.18 4.99
C PRO A 19 -23.24 -2.14 5.47
N LEU A 20 -22.84 -3.23 6.13
CA LEU A 20 -23.77 -4.16 6.78
C LEU A 20 -24.41 -3.58 8.07
N SER A 21 -24.11 -2.31 8.42
CA SER A 21 -24.57 -1.62 9.64
C SER A 21 -24.47 -0.07 9.52
N THR A 22 -24.23 0.66 10.62
CA THR A 22 -24.13 2.14 10.75
C THR A 22 -22.89 2.81 10.14
N GLU A 23 -22.07 2.09 9.38
CA GLU A 23 -20.89 2.68 8.75
C GLU A 23 -21.28 3.59 7.59
N ARG A 24 -20.49 4.64 7.33
CA ARG A 24 -20.75 5.54 6.19
C ARG A 24 -20.17 4.93 4.92
N PRO A 25 -20.85 5.05 3.78
CA PRO A 25 -20.33 4.57 2.51
C PRO A 25 -19.00 5.24 2.17
N THR A 26 -17.96 4.45 1.91
CA THR A 26 -16.64 4.92 1.51
C THR A 26 -16.39 4.63 0.03
N GLN A 27 -15.56 5.46 -0.59
CA GLN A 27 -15.08 5.23 -1.94
C GLN A 27 -13.60 5.60 -2.00
N GLU A 28 -12.73 4.63 -2.25
CA GLU A 28 -11.29 4.82 -2.07
C GLU A 28 -10.58 5.03 -3.41
N LEU A 29 -9.66 5.99 -3.43
CA LEU A 29 -8.65 6.15 -4.48
C LEU A 29 -7.30 5.82 -3.86
N ALA A 30 -6.55 4.93 -4.49
CA ALA A 30 -5.21 4.57 -4.06
C ALA A 30 -4.21 4.76 -5.20
N VAL A 31 -3.05 5.31 -4.87
CA VAL A 31 -1.91 5.39 -5.79
C VAL A 31 -0.69 4.82 -5.10
N GLY A 32 0.16 4.16 -5.85
CA GLY A 32 1.35 3.49 -5.35
C GLY A 32 2.49 3.56 -6.33
N ALA A 33 3.70 3.55 -5.79
CA ALA A 33 4.93 3.41 -6.54
C ALA A 33 5.79 2.33 -5.86
N GLU A 34 6.34 1.44 -6.68
CA GLU A 34 7.38 0.49 -6.30
C GLU A 34 8.64 0.80 -7.10
N TRP A 35 9.77 0.92 -6.41
CA TRP A 35 11.08 1.08 -7.01
C TRP A 35 12.02 -0.03 -6.54
N ALA A 36 12.50 -0.85 -7.48
CA ALA A 36 13.58 -1.79 -7.27
C ALA A 36 14.96 -1.10 -7.38
N PHE A 37 15.53 -0.68 -6.25
CA PHE A 37 16.81 0.03 -6.23
C PHE A 37 17.97 -0.86 -6.67
N SER A 38 18.00 -2.11 -6.17
CA SER A 38 18.98 -3.14 -6.52
C SER A 38 18.31 -4.52 -6.41
N SER A 39 18.76 -5.54 -7.15
CA SER A 39 18.41 -6.93 -6.79
C SER A 39 19.17 -7.24 -5.50
N PRO A 40 18.55 -7.23 -4.30
CA PRO A 40 17.19 -7.69 -4.02
C PRO A 40 16.25 -6.72 -3.27
N VAL A 41 16.59 -5.43 -3.13
CA VAL A 41 15.83 -4.45 -2.34
C VAL A 41 14.82 -3.69 -3.18
N LYS A 42 13.58 -3.65 -2.70
CA LYS A 42 12.46 -2.90 -3.26
C LYS A 42 11.93 -1.92 -2.22
N VAL A 43 11.67 -0.69 -2.64
CA VAL A 43 11.04 0.35 -1.82
C VAL A 43 9.66 0.63 -2.40
N ARG A 44 8.67 0.76 -1.53
CA ARG A 44 7.27 1.02 -1.88
C ARG A 44 6.80 2.28 -1.16
N ALA A 45 6.03 3.09 -1.86
CA ALA A 45 5.33 4.23 -1.30
C ALA A 45 3.90 4.22 -1.82
N GLY A 46 2.94 4.57 -0.98
CA GLY A 46 1.53 4.59 -1.35
C GLY A 46 0.77 5.71 -0.67
N PHE A 47 -0.25 6.20 -1.35
CA PHE A 47 -1.18 7.18 -0.83
C PHE A 47 -2.60 6.70 -1.12
N ARG A 48 -3.45 6.71 -0.10
CA ARG A 48 -4.87 6.35 -0.19
C ARG A 48 -5.70 7.53 0.30
N TYR A 49 -6.78 7.81 -0.41
CA TYR A 49 -7.70 8.89 -0.14
C TYR A 49 -9.14 8.39 -0.25
N ASP A 50 -9.98 8.71 0.74
CA ASP A 50 -11.42 8.48 0.65
C ASP A 50 -12.09 9.66 -0.06
N ILE A 51 -12.61 9.39 -1.25
CA ILE A 51 -13.30 10.37 -2.10
C ILE A 51 -14.54 10.94 -1.40
N GLN A 52 -15.18 10.12 -0.55
CA GLN A 52 -16.39 10.52 0.17
C GLN A 52 -16.09 11.33 1.44
N GLY A 53 -14.82 11.44 1.84
CA GLY A 53 -14.37 12.21 3.00
C GLY A 53 -14.83 11.64 4.34
N ASN A 54 -15.22 10.36 4.39
CA ASN A 54 -15.67 9.68 5.60
C ASN A 54 -14.50 9.06 6.38
N ARG A 55 -13.34 8.90 5.75
CA ARG A 55 -12.08 8.45 6.37
C ARG A 55 -10.92 9.37 6.02
N ASP A 56 -9.95 9.40 6.92
CA ASP A 56 -8.69 10.10 6.67
C ASP A 56 -7.89 9.46 5.54
N SER A 57 -7.13 10.29 4.85
CA SER A 57 -6.12 9.81 3.92
C SER A 57 -4.98 9.11 4.64
N ILE A 58 -4.44 8.07 3.99
CA ILE A 58 -3.36 7.24 4.53
C ILE A 58 -2.15 7.38 3.60
N VAL A 59 -1.01 7.74 4.16
CA VAL A 59 0.31 7.60 3.53
C VAL A 59 0.95 6.31 4.02
N SER A 60 1.61 5.60 3.13
CA SER A 60 2.33 4.36 3.46
C SER A 60 3.71 4.33 2.80
N LEU A 61 4.65 3.68 3.48
CA LEU A 61 6.00 3.41 3.02
C LEU A 61 6.36 1.98 3.39
N GLY A 62 7.14 1.31 2.56
CA GLY A 62 7.65 -0.02 2.85
C GLY A 62 8.97 -0.30 2.17
N VAL A 63 9.72 -1.21 2.76
CA VAL A 63 10.94 -1.76 2.15
C VAL A 63 10.91 -3.27 2.28
N GLY A 64 11.12 -3.93 1.16
CA GLY A 64 11.14 -5.37 1.04
C GLY A 64 12.44 -5.85 0.43
N THR A 65 12.87 -7.04 0.81
CA THR A 65 13.99 -7.69 0.15
C THR A 65 13.77 -9.19 0.03
N GLN A 66 14.28 -9.75 -1.06
CA GLN A 66 14.28 -11.19 -1.28
C GLN A 66 15.69 -11.72 -1.46
N TRP A 67 16.21 -12.43 -0.45
CA TRP A 67 17.50 -13.09 -0.56
C TRP A 67 17.33 -14.58 -0.87
N ARG A 68 17.65 -14.97 -2.11
CA ARG A 68 17.43 -16.33 -2.65
C ARG A 68 15.94 -16.70 -2.55
N ARG A 69 15.57 -17.47 -1.52
CA ARG A 69 14.19 -17.89 -1.23
C ARG A 69 13.59 -17.13 -0.06
N LEU A 70 14.38 -16.43 0.76
CA LEU A 70 13.85 -15.74 1.94
C LEU A 70 13.31 -14.37 1.54
N VAL A 71 12.09 -14.07 1.96
CA VAL A 71 11.43 -12.79 1.75
C VAL A 71 11.28 -12.10 3.10
N PHE A 72 11.68 -10.84 3.16
CA PHE A 72 11.57 -9.96 4.31
C PHE A 72 10.90 -8.67 3.87
N ASP A 73 9.94 -8.17 4.63
CA ASP A 73 9.28 -6.92 4.33
C ASP A 73 8.88 -6.18 5.61
N ILE A 74 9.10 -4.87 5.61
CA ILE A 74 8.62 -3.96 6.64
C ILE A 74 7.84 -2.84 5.97
N ALA A 75 6.69 -2.51 6.55
CA ALA A 75 5.86 -1.42 6.09
C ALA A 75 5.37 -0.58 7.26
N TYR A 76 5.12 0.69 6.98
CA TYR A 76 4.56 1.65 7.89
C TYR A 76 3.50 2.48 7.18
N ALA A 77 2.41 2.76 7.86
CA ALA A 77 1.32 3.59 7.36
C ALA A 77 0.89 4.59 8.43
N ALA A 78 0.50 5.78 7.99
CA ALA A 78 0.01 6.84 8.86
C ALA A 78 -1.13 7.60 8.19
N SER A 79 -2.14 7.94 8.99
CA SER A 79 -3.16 8.93 8.72
C SER A 79 -3.10 10.03 9.78
N ARG A 80 -4.06 10.96 9.76
CA ARG A 80 -4.17 11.99 10.79
C ARG A 80 -4.43 11.38 12.17
N ASP A 81 -5.32 10.40 12.24
CA ASP A 81 -5.76 9.82 13.52
C ASP A 81 -5.14 8.44 13.85
N ALA A 82 -4.45 7.78 12.91
CA ALA A 82 -3.94 6.43 13.11
C ALA A 82 -2.54 6.21 12.53
N ARG A 83 -1.84 5.24 13.10
CA ARG A 83 -0.53 4.76 12.63
C ARG A 83 -0.51 3.24 12.70
N ALA A 84 0.11 2.60 11.72
CA ALA A 84 0.23 1.16 11.64
C ALA A 84 1.63 0.78 11.16
N ALA A 85 2.15 -0.34 11.66
CA ALA A 85 3.37 -0.95 11.18
C ALA A 85 3.13 -2.43 10.90
N ALA A 86 3.79 -2.97 9.89
CA ALA A 86 3.71 -4.37 9.51
C ALA A 86 5.12 -4.92 9.28
N LEU A 87 5.30 -6.18 9.67
CA LEU A 87 6.50 -6.97 9.43
C LEU A 87 6.07 -8.30 8.84
N GLN A 88 6.68 -8.69 7.73
CA GLN A 88 6.40 -9.94 7.04
C GLN A 88 7.69 -10.69 6.73
N PHE A 89 7.63 -12.01 6.91
CA PHE A 89 8.69 -12.95 6.66
C PHE A 89 8.12 -14.14 5.87
N GLY A 90 8.86 -14.66 4.89
CA GLY A 90 8.36 -15.75 4.05
C GLY A 90 9.44 -16.50 3.29
N ILE A 91 9.03 -17.60 2.66
CA ILE A 91 9.88 -18.42 1.78
C ILE A 91 9.20 -18.50 0.40
N ALA A 92 9.87 -17.99 -0.63
CA ALA A 92 9.49 -18.12 -2.03
C ALA A 92 9.93 -19.48 -2.59
N PHE A 93 9.05 -20.16 -3.31
CA PHE A 93 9.23 -21.49 -3.91
C PHE A 93 9.15 -21.44 -5.43
#